data_AF-A0A962Y7T2-F1
#
_entry.id   AF-A0A962Y7T2-F1
#
_cell.length_a   1.000
_cell.length_b   1.000
_cell.length_c   1.000
_cell.angle_alpha   90.00
_cell.angle_beta   90.00
_cell.angle_gamma   90.00
#
_symmetry.space_group_name_H-M   'P 1'
#
loop_
_entity.id
_entity.type
_entity.pdbx_description
1 polymer ?
#
loop_
_entity_poly.entity_id
_entity_poly.type
_entity_poly.pdbx_seq_one_letter_code
_entity_poly.pdbx_strand_id
1 'polypeptide(L)'
;AEAARLAGDWDGVRQALAQLAQSPPAGDQALQQRLLQAEVMLQEQRPEEAFAALGAAPVPGTPDALRIRYYRDLAATYRQLGNLLETAAALQEVDALQTERADRLATQSEILRSLALLNEQVLRDLQPSPPGVLGGWMELALLVKQYGAEPDRLQELFAQWRERFPQHPALPELLSDYRQQLQGQLQHYDQIAVLLPQSGTLANVASAIRDGILI
;
A
#
# COMPACT_ATOMS: atom_id res chain seq x y z
N ALA A 1 16.67 -16.25 9.28
CA ALA A 1 15.36 -15.58 9.16
C ALA A 1 15.43 -14.41 8.18
N GLU A 2 16.19 -13.34 8.44
CA GLU A 2 16.22 -12.16 7.55
C GLU A 2 16.70 -12.46 6.12
N ALA A 3 17.73 -13.29 5.96
CA ALA A 3 18.20 -13.73 4.64
C ALA A 3 17.15 -14.57 3.88
N ALA A 4 16.37 -15.40 4.60
CA ALA A 4 15.29 -16.18 4.02
C ALA A 4 14.12 -15.28 3.58
N ARG A 5 13.78 -14.26 4.39
CA ARG A 5 12.80 -13.23 4.03
C ARG A 5 13.20 -12.49 2.75
N LEU A 6 14.46 -12.05 2.65
CA LEU A 6 14.97 -11.38 1.46
C LEU A 6 14.95 -12.28 0.21
N ALA A 7 15.05 -13.59 0.39
CA ALA A 7 14.92 -14.59 -0.67
C ALA A 7 13.47 -14.99 -0.99
N GLY A 8 12.48 -14.47 -0.26
CA GLY A 8 11.07 -14.89 -0.36
C GLY A 8 10.77 -16.29 0.18
N ASP A 9 11.71 -16.91 0.88
CA ASP A 9 11.58 -18.23 1.49
C ASP A 9 10.87 -18.15 2.86
N TRP A 10 9.55 -18.07 2.82
CA TRP A 10 8.70 -17.97 4.01
C TRP A 10 8.68 -19.25 4.85
N ASP A 11 8.93 -20.41 4.23
CA ASP A 11 9.13 -21.68 4.94
C ASP A 11 10.41 -21.66 5.79
N GLY A 12 11.51 -21.17 5.20
CA GLY A 12 12.77 -20.95 5.90
C GLY A 12 12.65 -19.90 7.01
N VAL A 13 11.83 -18.85 6.81
CA VAL A 13 11.52 -17.88 7.88
C VAL A 13 10.80 -18.57 9.05
N ARG A 14 9.76 -19.37 8.79
CA ARG A 14 9.03 -20.12 9.84
C ARG A 14 9.95 -21.04 10.63
N GLN A 15 10.79 -21.82 9.95
CA GLN A 15 11.73 -22.73 10.62
C GLN A 15 12.73 -21.96 11.48
N ALA A 16 13.28 -20.85 10.97
CA ALA A 16 14.18 -20.01 11.74
C ALA A 16 13.49 -19.36 12.95
N LEU A 17 12.24 -18.93 12.82
CA LEU A 17 11.45 -18.40 13.94
C LEU A 17 11.17 -19.46 15.02
N ALA A 18 10.86 -20.70 14.62
CA ALA A 18 10.66 -21.80 15.56
C ALA A 18 11.92 -22.14 16.38
N GLN A 19 13.11 -21.98 15.77
CA GLN A 19 14.39 -22.14 16.46
C GLN A 19 14.68 -20.97 17.41
N LEU A 20 14.36 -19.73 17.00
CA LEU A 20 14.58 -18.52 17.82
C LEU A 20 13.63 -18.42 19.02
N ALA A 21 12.44 -19.02 18.96
CA ALA A 21 11.48 -19.04 20.07
C ALA A 21 12.00 -19.70 21.36
N GLN A 22 13.13 -20.42 21.29
CA GLN A 22 13.76 -21.09 22.43
C GLN A 22 14.59 -20.14 23.31
N SER A 23 14.82 -18.90 22.89
CA SER A 23 15.50 -17.86 23.69
C SER A 23 14.64 -16.60 23.73
N PRO A 24 14.34 -16.03 24.91
CA PRO A 24 13.53 -14.81 24.99
C PRO A 24 14.32 -13.65 24.36
N PRO A 25 13.82 -13.03 23.29
CA PRO A 25 14.51 -11.93 22.64
C PRO A 25 14.42 -10.67 23.53
N ALA A 26 15.48 -9.85 23.54
CA ALA A 26 15.53 -8.60 24.30
C ALA A 26 15.68 -7.38 23.37
N GLY A 27 15.02 -6.27 23.71
CA GLY A 27 15.11 -5.01 22.98
C GLY A 27 14.73 -5.13 21.50
N ASP A 28 15.60 -4.65 20.61
CA ASP A 28 15.36 -4.63 19.16
C ASP A 28 15.19 -6.03 18.54
N GLN A 29 15.81 -7.06 19.11
CA GLN A 29 15.63 -8.44 18.64
C GLN A 29 14.18 -8.92 18.84
N ALA A 30 13.52 -8.45 19.91
CA ALA A 30 12.14 -8.80 20.19
C ALA A 30 11.20 -8.14 19.17
N LEU A 31 11.50 -6.90 18.76
CA LEU A 31 10.78 -6.24 17.68
C LEU A 31 11.00 -6.95 16.34
N GLN A 32 12.26 -7.25 15.97
CA GLN A 32 12.56 -7.96 14.72
C GLN A 32 11.83 -9.30 14.62
N GLN A 33 11.77 -10.06 15.72
CA GLN A 33 11.03 -11.31 15.76
C GLN A 33 9.52 -11.11 15.57
N ARG A 34 8.92 -10.12 16.24
CA ARG A 34 7.49 -9.77 16.06
C ARG A 34 7.17 -9.38 14.61
N LEU A 35 8.01 -8.56 13.99
CA LEU A 35 7.86 -8.14 12.60
C LEU A 35 7.88 -9.34 11.65
N LEU A 36 8.88 -10.22 11.79
CA LEU A 36 8.96 -11.44 10.98
C LEU A 36 7.74 -12.36 11.16
N GLN A 37 7.21 -12.49 12.38
CA GLN A 37 5.99 -13.26 12.63
C GLN A 37 4.77 -12.64 11.94
N ALA A 38 4.61 -11.32 12.06
CA ALA A 38 3.52 -10.60 11.41
C ALA A 38 3.59 -10.69 9.89
N GLU A 39 4.78 -10.57 9.29
CA GLU A 39 4.99 -10.71 7.85
C GLU A 39 4.58 -12.10 7.35
N VAL A 40 4.95 -13.18 8.06
CA VAL A 40 4.51 -14.55 7.72
C VAL A 40 2.98 -14.63 7.74
N MET A 41 2.34 -14.10 8.78
CA MET A 41 0.87 -14.09 8.89
C MET A 41 0.22 -13.26 7.78
N LEU A 42 0.82 -12.15 7.37
CA LEU A 42 0.34 -11.33 6.25
C LEU A 42 0.42 -12.07 4.91
N GLN A 43 1.46 -12.88 4.68
CA GLN A 43 1.54 -13.74 3.49
C GLN A 43 0.48 -14.84 3.50
N GLU A 44 0.15 -15.35 4.68
CA GLU A 44 -0.87 -16.37 4.89
C GLU A 44 -2.30 -15.80 4.90
N GLN A 45 -2.49 -14.50 4.62
CA GLN A 45 -3.78 -13.80 4.67
C GLN A 45 -4.46 -13.89 6.05
N ARG A 46 -3.68 -13.81 7.12
CA ARG A 46 -4.14 -13.83 8.52
C ARG A 46 -3.90 -12.47 9.20
N PRO A 47 -4.57 -11.39 8.74
CA PRO A 47 -4.25 -10.04 9.20
C PRO A 47 -4.60 -9.77 10.66
N GLU A 48 -5.63 -10.43 11.21
CA GLU A 48 -5.98 -10.28 12.65
C GLU A 48 -4.86 -10.79 13.55
N GLU A 49 -4.27 -11.93 13.20
CA GLU A 49 -3.13 -12.50 13.92
C GLU A 49 -1.86 -11.68 13.69
N ALA A 50 -1.65 -11.18 12.47
CA ALA A 50 -0.55 -10.25 12.18
C ALA A 50 -0.65 -8.99 13.06
N PHE A 51 -1.85 -8.42 13.22
CA PHE A 51 -2.08 -7.26 14.09
C PHE A 51 -1.71 -7.57 15.55
N ALA A 52 -2.18 -8.72 16.05
CA ALA A 52 -1.86 -9.15 17.41
C ALA A 52 -0.35 -9.39 17.60
N ALA A 53 0.33 -9.97 16.61
CA ALA A 53 1.77 -10.22 16.63
C ALA A 53 2.61 -8.94 16.56
N LEU A 54 2.20 -7.95 15.75
CA LEU A 54 2.83 -6.63 15.69
C LEU A 54 2.81 -5.96 17.06
N GLY A 55 1.67 -5.99 17.75
CA GLY A 55 1.52 -5.44 19.10
C GLY A 55 1.87 -3.96 19.18
N ALA A 56 2.43 -3.53 20.32
CA ALA A 56 2.71 -2.12 20.59
C ALA A 56 3.74 -1.51 19.63
N ALA A 57 3.51 -0.24 19.30
CA ALA A 57 4.38 0.58 18.46
C ALA A 57 5.80 0.68 19.04
N PRO A 58 6.83 0.75 18.17
CA PRO A 58 8.22 0.89 18.59
C PRO A 58 8.43 2.22 19.32
N VAL A 59 9.24 2.18 20.38
CA VAL A 59 9.52 3.35 21.22
C VAL A 59 10.41 4.37 20.49
N PRO A 60 10.32 5.66 20.83
CA PRO A 60 11.29 6.66 20.37
C PRO A 60 12.71 6.25 20.81
N GLY A 61 13.58 5.94 19.86
CA GLY A 61 14.92 5.40 20.09
C GLY A 61 15.22 4.09 19.35
N THR A 62 14.19 3.38 18.88
CA THR A 62 14.36 2.26 17.94
C THR A 62 14.92 2.77 16.59
N PRO A 63 15.84 2.03 15.95
CA PRO A 63 16.35 2.39 14.61
C PRO A 63 15.22 2.65 13.60
N ASP A 64 15.34 3.72 12.81
CA ASP A 64 14.29 4.13 11.88
C ASP A 64 13.95 3.04 10.85
N ALA A 65 14.92 2.23 10.44
CA ALA A 65 14.66 1.09 9.57
C ALA A 65 13.64 0.09 10.16
N LEU A 66 13.71 -0.18 11.47
CA LEU A 66 12.76 -1.07 12.15
C LEU A 66 11.40 -0.38 12.36
N ARG A 67 11.39 0.93 12.60
CA ARG A 67 10.16 1.71 12.71
C ARG A 67 9.42 1.78 11.39
N ILE A 68 10.13 2.08 10.30
CA ILE A 68 9.61 2.05 8.93
C ILE A 68 9.02 0.67 8.62
N ARG A 69 9.76 -0.40 8.91
CA ARG A 69 9.28 -1.78 8.71
C ARG A 69 8.00 -2.06 9.50
N TYR A 70 7.96 -1.70 10.78
CA TYR A 70 6.76 -1.82 11.61
C TYR A 70 5.55 -1.11 11.00
N TYR A 71 5.68 0.15 10.61
CA TYR A 71 4.55 0.91 10.05
C TYR A 71 4.16 0.41 8.65
N ARG A 72 5.08 -0.14 7.86
CA ARG A 72 4.77 -0.82 6.59
C ARG A 72 3.95 -2.08 6.83
N ASP A 73 4.36 -2.92 7.78
CA ASP A 73 3.62 -4.13 8.12
C ASP A 73 2.24 -3.79 8.68
N LEU A 74 2.15 -2.78 9.56
CA LEU A 74 0.89 -2.28 10.10
C LEU A 74 -0.04 -1.74 9.01
N ALA A 75 0.50 -0.97 8.05
CA ALA A 75 -0.27 -0.51 6.89
C ALA A 75 -0.77 -1.68 6.03
N ALA A 76 0.05 -2.70 5.82
CA ALA A 76 -0.34 -3.90 5.08
C ALA A 76 -1.44 -4.68 5.82
N THR A 77 -1.35 -4.80 7.15
CA THR A 77 -2.39 -5.39 8.00
C THR A 77 -3.71 -4.64 7.86
N TYR A 78 -3.71 -3.32 8.03
CA TYR A 78 -4.93 -2.52 7.88
C TYR A 78 -5.52 -2.61 6.48
N ARG A 79 -4.68 -2.66 5.45
CA ARG A 79 -5.12 -2.81 4.05
C ARG A 79 -5.85 -4.14 3.83
N GLN A 80 -5.31 -5.24 4.35
CA GLN A 80 -5.98 -6.56 4.26
C GLN A 80 -7.29 -6.61 5.06
N LEU A 81 -7.40 -5.83 6.15
CA LEU A 81 -8.64 -5.68 6.93
C LEU A 81 -9.66 -4.72 6.29
N GLY A 82 -9.30 -4.00 5.21
CA GLY A 82 -10.15 -3.00 4.58
C GLY A 82 -10.15 -1.62 5.27
N ASN A 83 -9.27 -1.42 6.26
CA ASN A 83 -9.15 -0.20 7.05
C ASN A 83 -8.24 0.82 6.34
N LEU A 84 -8.78 1.48 5.32
CA LEU A 84 -7.99 2.32 4.41
C LEU A 84 -7.51 3.64 5.04
N LEU A 85 -8.25 4.20 6.01
CA LEU A 85 -7.82 5.40 6.73
C LEU A 85 -6.64 5.10 7.64
N GLU A 86 -6.70 3.99 8.36
CA GLU A 86 -5.64 3.50 9.22
C GLU A 86 -4.40 3.08 8.40
N THR A 87 -4.63 2.53 7.20
CA THR A 87 -3.55 2.29 6.22
C THR A 87 -2.83 3.58 5.87
N ALA A 88 -3.57 4.64 5.52
CA ALA A 88 -2.99 5.94 5.19
C ALA A 88 -2.26 6.59 6.38
N ALA A 89 -2.82 6.47 7.59
CA ALA A 89 -2.18 6.97 8.81
C ALA A 89 -0.86 6.25 9.11
N ALA A 90 -0.82 4.92 8.99
CA ALA A 90 0.43 4.16 9.17
C ALA A 90 1.47 4.52 8.10
N LEU A 91 1.08 4.69 6.84
CA LEU A 91 1.99 5.14 5.78
C LEU A 91 2.47 6.59 5.98
N GLN A 92 1.69 7.45 6.62
CA GLN A 92 2.14 8.79 6.99
C GLN A 92 3.33 8.74 7.97
N GLU A 93 3.31 7.81 8.93
CA GLU A 93 4.46 7.57 9.82
C GLU A 93 5.67 7.07 9.04
N VAL A 94 5.48 6.25 8.00
CA VAL A 94 6.56 5.83 7.10
C VAL A 94 7.17 7.03 6.37
N ASP A 95 6.35 7.89 5.78
CA ASP A 95 6.81 9.08 5.04
C ASP A 95 7.59 10.04 5.94
N ALA A 96 7.19 10.19 7.20
CA ALA A 96 7.87 11.05 8.18
C ALA A 96 9.26 10.53 8.59
N LEU A 97 9.52 9.22 8.43
CA LEU A 97 10.78 8.57 8.80
C LEU A 97 11.76 8.43 7.64
N GLN A 98 11.28 8.56 6.40
CA GLN A 98 12.10 8.44 5.21
C GLN A 98 12.83 9.76 4.92
N THR A 99 14.11 9.65 4.52
CA THR A 99 14.91 10.79 4.07
C THR A 99 14.98 10.91 2.56
N GLU A 100 15.01 9.76 1.87
CA GLU A 100 15.14 9.69 0.42
C GLU A 100 13.85 10.15 -0.27
N ARG A 101 13.99 11.11 -1.18
CA ARG A 101 12.84 11.72 -1.89
C ARG A 101 12.05 10.69 -2.69
N ALA A 102 12.74 9.74 -3.32
CA ALA A 102 12.11 8.69 -4.12
C ALA A 102 11.25 7.75 -3.26
N ASP A 103 11.76 7.34 -2.10
CA ASP A 103 11.05 6.48 -1.16
C ASP A 103 9.81 7.16 -0.59
N ARG A 104 9.96 8.45 -0.24
CA ARG A 104 8.84 9.30 0.20
C ARG A 104 7.77 9.42 -0.87
N LEU A 105 8.16 9.72 -2.12
CA LEU A 105 7.22 9.83 -3.23
C LEU A 105 6.42 8.54 -3.43
N ALA A 106 7.08 7.38 -3.38
CA ALA A 106 6.42 6.09 -3.46
C ALA A 106 5.41 5.89 -2.32
N THR A 107 5.80 6.18 -1.08
CA THR A 107 4.91 6.07 0.09
C THR A 107 3.73 7.06 0.00
N GLN A 108 3.94 8.28 -0.45
CA GLN A 108 2.88 9.28 -0.65
C GLN A 108 1.88 8.87 -1.72
N SER A 109 2.36 8.28 -2.82
CA SER A 109 1.49 7.71 -3.86
C SER A 109 0.65 6.55 -3.33
N GLU A 110 1.19 5.73 -2.41
CA GLU A 110 0.42 4.70 -1.70
C GLU A 110 -0.65 5.30 -0.78
N ILE A 111 -0.32 6.34 0.00
CA ILE A 111 -1.29 7.07 0.86
C ILE A 111 -2.46 7.56 0.00
N LEU A 112 -2.15 8.27 -1.08
CA LEU A 112 -3.15 8.85 -1.97
C LEU A 112 -4.02 7.77 -2.61
N ARG A 113 -3.42 6.64 -3.02
CA ARG A 113 -4.16 5.49 -3.57
C ARG A 113 -5.10 4.87 -2.55
N SER A 114 -4.65 4.64 -1.32
CA SER A 114 -5.48 4.07 -0.25
C SER A 114 -6.69 4.96 0.06
N LEU A 115 -6.49 6.28 0.13
CA LEU A 115 -7.57 7.23 0.39
C LEU A 115 -8.52 7.41 -0.80
N ALA A 116 -8.01 7.38 -2.03
CA ALA A 116 -8.83 7.51 -3.23
C ALA A 116 -9.84 6.35 -3.41
N LEU A 117 -9.59 5.19 -2.79
CA LEU A 117 -10.52 4.06 -2.75
C LEU A 117 -11.73 4.32 -1.83
N LEU A 118 -11.66 5.28 -0.90
CA LEU A 118 -12.78 5.66 -0.05
C LEU A 118 -13.86 6.40 -0.86
N ASN A 119 -15.10 6.32 -0.40
CA ASN A 119 -16.17 7.12 -1.00
C ASN A 119 -16.01 8.61 -0.64
N GLU A 120 -16.57 9.51 -1.46
CA GLU A 120 -16.39 10.96 -1.25
C GLU A 120 -17.03 11.47 0.04
N GLN A 121 -18.09 10.81 0.51
CA GLN A 121 -18.76 11.19 1.72
C GLN A 121 -17.88 10.92 2.94
N VAL A 122 -17.26 9.74 3.03
CA VAL A 122 -16.29 9.40 4.07
C VAL A 122 -15.10 10.36 4.06
N LEU A 123 -14.59 10.71 2.86
CA LEU A 123 -13.52 11.69 2.72
C LEU A 123 -13.90 13.10 3.19
N ARG A 124 -15.18 13.48 3.17
CA ARG A 124 -15.66 14.78 3.66
C ARG A 124 -16.02 14.75 5.14
N ASP A 125 -16.71 13.70 5.59
CA ASP A 125 -17.27 13.60 6.93
C ASP A 125 -16.20 13.29 7.98
N LEU A 126 -15.13 12.59 7.61
CA LEU A 126 -14.03 12.23 8.50
C LEU A 126 -12.82 13.15 8.39
N GLN A 127 -12.91 14.23 7.60
CA GLN A 127 -11.82 15.20 7.52
C GLN A 127 -11.62 15.84 8.90
N PRO A 128 -10.45 15.65 9.54
CA PRO A 128 -10.15 16.39 10.76
C PRO A 128 -10.17 17.89 10.44
N SER A 129 -10.62 18.70 11.40
CA SER A 129 -10.63 20.16 11.24
C SER A 129 -9.23 20.63 10.84
N PRO A 130 -9.07 21.37 9.73
CA PRO A 130 -7.79 21.96 9.38
C PRO A 130 -7.26 22.81 10.55
N PRO A 131 -5.96 22.78 10.85
CA PRO A 131 -4.88 22.14 10.10
C PRO A 131 -4.52 20.72 10.59
N GLY A 132 -4.41 19.76 9.67
CA GLY A 132 -3.89 18.42 9.95
C GLY A 132 -3.39 17.71 8.69
N VAL A 133 -2.31 16.93 8.80
CA VAL A 133 -1.68 16.23 7.67
C VAL A 133 -2.66 15.23 7.03
N LEU A 134 -3.33 14.39 7.84
CA LEU A 134 -4.31 13.43 7.32
C LEU A 134 -5.49 14.11 6.61
N GLY A 135 -5.97 15.25 7.12
CA GLY A 135 -7.02 16.03 6.47
C GLY A 135 -6.59 16.58 5.10
N GLY A 136 -5.33 17.03 4.99
CA GLY A 136 -4.74 17.44 3.71
C GLY A 136 -4.67 16.29 2.71
N TRP A 137 -4.25 15.09 3.15
CA TRP A 137 -4.26 13.89 2.31
C TRP A 137 -5.67 13.49 1.84
N MET A 138 -6.67 13.62 2.70
CA MET A 138 -8.07 13.35 2.34
C MET A 138 -8.62 14.35 1.33
N GLU A 139 -8.25 15.63 1.45
CA GLU A 139 -8.60 16.66 0.47
C GLU A 139 -7.92 16.39 -0.88
N LEU A 140 -6.64 15.99 -0.89
CA LEU A 140 -5.96 15.56 -2.12
C LEU A 140 -6.64 14.36 -2.78
N ALA A 141 -7.02 13.35 -2.00
CA ALA A 141 -7.74 12.19 -2.51
C ALA A 141 -9.08 12.58 -3.15
N LEU A 142 -9.80 13.54 -2.55
CA LEU A 142 -11.03 14.09 -3.11
C LEU A 142 -10.78 14.82 -4.43
N LEU A 143 -9.74 15.65 -4.51
CA LEU A 143 -9.36 16.36 -5.74
C LEU A 143 -9.02 15.39 -6.87
N VAL A 144 -8.20 14.37 -6.60
CA VAL A 144 -7.86 13.35 -7.59
C VAL A 144 -9.08 12.58 -8.05
N LYS A 145 -10.00 12.27 -7.14
CA LYS A 145 -11.22 11.54 -7.48
C LYS A 145 -12.18 12.34 -8.36
N GLN A 146 -12.30 13.65 -8.11
CA GLN A 146 -13.20 14.53 -8.87
C GLN A 146 -12.59 15.01 -10.19
N TYR A 147 -11.29 15.27 -10.24
CA TYR A 147 -10.61 15.93 -11.36
C TYR A 147 -9.49 15.09 -11.99
N GLY A 148 -9.37 13.80 -11.65
CA GLY A 148 -8.33 12.91 -12.17
C GLY A 148 -8.32 12.76 -13.69
N ALA A 149 -9.46 13.00 -14.35
CA ALA A 149 -9.59 13.00 -15.81
C ALA A 149 -9.20 14.34 -16.47
N GLU A 150 -9.06 15.43 -15.70
CA GLU A 150 -8.76 16.79 -16.16
C GLU A 150 -7.38 17.21 -15.63
N PRO A 151 -6.26 16.78 -16.25
CA PRO A 151 -4.93 16.92 -15.67
C PRO A 151 -4.52 18.37 -15.43
N ASP A 152 -4.82 19.28 -16.35
CA ASP A 152 -4.47 20.69 -16.22
C ASP A 152 -5.23 21.33 -15.04
N ARG A 153 -6.53 21.05 -14.93
CA ARG A 153 -7.37 21.51 -13.83
C ARG A 153 -6.94 20.93 -12.47
N LEU A 154 -6.57 19.65 -12.44
CA LEU A 154 -6.09 19.00 -11.23
C LEU A 154 -4.77 19.64 -10.74
N GLN A 155 -3.87 20.01 -11.66
CA GLN A 155 -2.62 20.71 -11.30
C GLN A 155 -2.89 22.10 -10.72
N GLU A 156 -3.83 22.87 -11.29
CA GLU A 156 -4.24 24.16 -10.75
C GLU A 156 -4.82 24.04 -9.33
N LEU A 157 -5.72 23.07 -9.12
CA LEU A 157 -6.33 22.81 -7.82
C LEU A 157 -5.30 22.34 -6.79
N PHE A 158 -4.30 21.56 -7.21
CA PHE A 158 -3.19 21.16 -6.36
C PHE A 158 -2.33 22.34 -5.92
N ALA A 159 -2.04 23.29 -6.81
CA ALA A 159 -1.32 24.51 -6.46
C ALA A 159 -2.07 25.34 -5.40
N GLN A 160 -3.39 25.52 -5.58
CA GLN A 160 -4.26 26.21 -4.60
C GLN A 160 -4.32 25.46 -3.27
N TRP A 161 -4.39 24.13 -3.31
CA TRP A 161 -4.36 23.29 -2.11
C TRP A 161 -3.03 23.47 -1.36
N ARG A 162 -1.88 23.54 -2.05
CA ARG A 162 -0.58 23.78 -1.40
C ARG A 162 -0.50 25.14 -0.69
N GLU A 163 -1.17 26.16 -1.20
CA GLU A 163 -1.26 27.47 -0.53
C GLU A 163 -2.06 27.38 0.78
N ARG A 164 -3.10 26.54 0.82
CA ARG A 164 -3.92 26.27 2.02
C ARG A 164 -3.23 25.36 3.02
N PHE A 165 -2.33 24.49 2.56
CA PHE A 165 -1.58 23.51 3.37
C PHE A 165 -0.05 23.67 3.22
N PRO A 166 0.53 24.83 3.61
CA PRO A 166 1.94 25.14 3.33
C PRO A 166 2.94 24.24 4.05
N GLN A 167 2.54 23.59 5.15
CA GLN A 167 3.38 22.68 5.95
C GLN A 167 3.14 21.19 5.63
N HIS A 168 2.29 20.88 4.65
CA HIS A 168 1.97 19.49 4.36
C HIS A 168 3.13 18.77 3.67
N PRO A 169 3.44 17.51 4.05
CA PRO A 169 4.60 16.77 3.53
C PRO A 169 4.53 16.39 2.04
N ALA A 170 3.44 16.71 1.34
CA ALA A 170 3.19 16.23 -0.01
C ALA A 170 4.21 16.83 -0.99
N LEU A 171 4.88 15.96 -1.73
CA LEU A 171 5.89 16.35 -2.70
C LEU A 171 5.20 16.96 -3.94
N PRO A 172 5.81 18.00 -4.56
CA PRO A 172 5.29 18.62 -5.79
C PRO A 172 5.03 17.62 -6.92
N GLU A 173 5.83 16.56 -7.01
CA GLU A 173 5.81 15.55 -8.07
C GLU A 173 4.74 14.47 -7.88
N LEU A 174 4.07 14.44 -6.72
CA LEU A 174 3.11 13.42 -6.30
C LEU A 174 2.05 13.13 -7.37
N LEU A 175 1.38 14.16 -7.88
CA LEU A 175 0.26 13.95 -8.81
C LEU A 175 0.74 13.41 -10.17
N SER A 176 1.92 13.82 -10.61
CA SER A 176 2.52 13.28 -11.83
C SER A 176 2.92 11.81 -11.68
N ASP A 177 3.56 11.46 -10.55
CA ASP A 177 3.93 10.07 -10.24
C ASP A 177 2.69 9.17 -10.09
N TYR A 178 1.71 9.61 -9.30
CA TYR A 178 0.45 8.89 -9.10
C TYR A 178 -0.26 8.60 -10.43
N ARG A 179 -0.33 9.58 -11.33
CA ARG A 179 -0.93 9.39 -12.66
C ARG A 179 -0.15 8.40 -13.52
N GLN A 180 1.18 8.50 -13.54
CA GLN A 180 2.03 7.55 -14.28
C GLN A 180 1.82 6.12 -13.79
N GLN A 181 1.69 5.92 -12.47
CA GLN A 181 1.42 4.61 -11.89
C GLN A 181 0.04 4.07 -12.27
N LEU A 182 -0.99 4.92 -12.36
CA LEU A 182 -2.32 4.51 -12.83
C LEU A 182 -2.29 4.12 -14.31
N GLN A 183 -1.61 4.89 -15.15
CA GLN A 183 -1.46 4.58 -16.58
C GLN A 183 -0.67 3.28 -16.81
N GLY A 184 0.39 3.05 -16.03
CA GLY A 184 1.18 1.82 -16.13
C GLY A 184 0.43 0.55 -15.68
N GLN A 185 -0.58 0.68 -14.80
CA GLN A 185 -1.46 -0.42 -14.42
C GLN A 185 -2.50 -0.75 -15.50
N LEU A 186 -2.89 0.25 -16.30
CA LEU A 186 -3.68 0.08 -17.51
C LEU A 186 -2.77 -0.37 -18.65
N GLN A 187 -2.13 -1.54 -18.52
CA GLN A 187 -1.46 -2.14 -19.67
C GLN A 187 -2.50 -2.44 -20.74
N HIS A 188 -2.44 -1.67 -21.82
CA HIS A 188 -3.18 -1.93 -23.04
C HIS A 188 -2.58 -3.19 -23.66
N TYR A 189 -3.28 -4.33 -23.52
CA TYR A 189 -2.91 -5.54 -24.22
C TYR A 189 -3.33 -5.38 -25.69
N ASP A 190 -2.40 -4.98 -26.56
CA ASP A 190 -2.63 -4.91 -28.02
C ASP A 190 -2.93 -6.30 -28.62
N GLN A 191 -2.52 -7.37 -27.93
CA GLN A 191 -2.66 -8.75 -28.38
C GLN A 191 -3.04 -9.67 -27.22
N ILE A 192 -4.24 -10.23 -27.27
CA ILE A 192 -4.68 -11.32 -26.38
C ILE A 192 -4.54 -12.63 -27.17
N ALA A 193 -3.58 -13.47 -26.80
CA ALA A 193 -3.46 -14.81 -27.36
C ALA A 193 -4.39 -15.77 -26.61
N VAL A 194 -5.46 -16.24 -27.27
CA VAL A 194 -6.42 -17.20 -26.70
C VAL A 194 -6.09 -18.60 -27.21
N LEU A 195 -5.64 -19.48 -26.30
CA LEU A 195 -5.34 -20.89 -26.61
C LEU A 195 -6.61 -21.73 -26.47
N LEU A 196 -7.15 -22.18 -27.60
CA LEU A 196 -8.40 -22.95 -27.66
C LEU A 196 -8.13 -24.34 -28.27
N PRO A 197 -8.61 -25.44 -27.64
CA PRO A 197 -8.44 -26.78 -28.17
C PRO A 197 -9.20 -26.94 -29.49
N GLN A 198 -8.50 -27.30 -30.56
CA GLN A 198 -9.08 -27.46 -31.89
C GLN A 198 -9.67 -28.86 -32.15
N SER A 199 -9.51 -29.78 -31.20
CA SER A 199 -9.94 -31.17 -31.32
C SER A 199 -10.26 -31.78 -29.95
N GLY A 200 -11.10 -32.81 -29.93
CA GLY A 200 -11.55 -33.49 -28.71
C GLY A 200 -12.92 -33.00 -28.23
N THR A 201 -13.36 -33.50 -27.08
CA THR A 201 -14.71 -33.26 -26.52
C THR A 201 -15.03 -31.78 -26.26
N LEU A 202 -14.00 -30.95 -26.07
CA LEU A 202 -14.15 -29.51 -25.77
C LEU A 202 -14.05 -28.61 -27.01
N ALA A 203 -13.84 -29.17 -28.22
CA ALA A 203 -13.66 -28.40 -29.44
C ALA A 203 -14.90 -27.55 -29.81
N ASN A 204 -16.11 -28.09 -29.57
CA ASN A 204 -17.35 -27.36 -29.85
C ASN A 204 -17.57 -26.17 -28.92
N VAL A 205 -17.17 -26.31 -27.64
CA VAL A 205 -17.24 -25.21 -26.65
C VAL A 205 -16.19 -24.15 -26.98
N ALA A 206 -14.99 -24.58 -27.39
CA ALA A 206 -13.91 -23.71 -27.82
C ALA A 206 -14.27 -22.90 -29.08
N SER A 207 -15.03 -23.45 -30.02
CA SER A 207 -15.52 -22.72 -31.20
C SER A 207 -16.47 -21.58 -30.80
N ALA A 208 -17.45 -21.85 -29.94
CA ALA A 208 -18.41 -20.83 -29.49
C ALA A 208 -17.73 -19.66 -28.75
N ILE A 209 -16.67 -19.95 -27.98
CA ILE A 209 -15.85 -18.94 -27.30
C ILE A 209 -15.04 -18.10 -28.30
N ARG A 210 -14.43 -18.74 -29.31
CA ARG A 210 -13.74 -18.03 -30.39
C ARG A 210 -14.67 -17.07 -31.12
N ASP A 211 -15.84 -17.56 -31.50
CA ASP A 211 -16.82 -16.79 -32.27
C ASP A 211 -17.33 -15.60 -31.44
N GLY A 212 -17.50 -15.76 -30.12
CA GLY A 212 -17.87 -14.67 -29.22
C GLY A 212 -16.79 -13.60 -29.00
N ILE A 213 -15.51 -13.93 -29.20
CA ILE A 213 -14.36 -13.01 -29.05
C ILE A 213 -14.08 -12.22 -30.34
N LEU A 214 -14.51 -12.72 -31.50
CA LEU A 214 -14.27 -12.12 -32.82
C LEU A 214 -15.42 -11.21 -33.33
N ILE A 215 -16.46 -10.97 -32.52
CA ILE A 215 -17.58 -10.05 -32.80
C ILE A 215 -17.25 -8.67 -32.23
#